data_AF-A0A954CCF6-F1
#
_entry.id   AF-A0A954CCF6-F1
#
_cell.length_a   1.000
_cell.length_b   1.000
_cell.length_c   1.000
_cell.angle_alpha   90.00
_cell.angle_beta   90.00
_cell.angle_gamma   90.00
#
_symmetry.space_group_name_H-M   'P 1'
#
loop_
_entity.id
_entity.type
_entity.pdbx_description
1 polymer ?
#
loop_
_entity_poly.entity_id
_entity_poly.type
_entity_poly.pdbx_seq_one_letter_code
_entity_poly.pdbx_strand_id
1 'polypeptide(L)'
;VAEKLVLALHPSVRIVASAHPILTIHRANRPDRAEVGRVNTAAPGQTVLVSRLAADVVLDAIGHGDAAFLAAVGAGRPLADAAAEGCLADPDFDLQVSLTLHLAQGTFAGIASRPRLQDPSP
;
A
#
# COMPACT_ATOMS: atom_id res chain seq x y z
N VAL A 1 -28.05 0.31 12.44
CA VAL A 1 -27.30 0.17 11.17
C VAL A 1 -25.84 0.10 11.55
N ALA A 2 -25.12 -0.97 11.23
CA ALA A 2 -23.70 -1.07 11.58
C ALA A 2 -22.91 0.00 10.81
N GLU A 3 -22.20 0.85 11.54
CA GLU A 3 -21.33 1.86 10.95
C GLU A 3 -20.19 1.16 10.21
N LYS A 4 -20.01 1.47 8.92
CA LYS A 4 -18.97 0.87 8.09
C LYS A 4 -17.72 1.74 8.17
N LEU A 5 -16.66 1.22 8.78
CA LEU A 5 -15.36 1.89 8.85
C LEU A 5 -14.72 1.93 7.46
N VAL A 6 -14.35 3.13 6.99
CA VAL A 6 -13.60 3.33 5.75
C VAL A 6 -12.30 4.05 6.10
N LEU A 7 -11.17 3.50 5.68
CA LEU A 7 -9.86 4.13 5.85
C LEU A 7 -9.50 4.91 4.58
N ALA A 8 -8.69 5.95 4.73
CA ALA A 8 -8.12 6.69 3.60
C ALA A 8 -6.60 6.47 3.57
N LEU A 9 -6.06 6.11 2.40
CA LEU A 9 -4.61 6.09 2.18
C LEU A 9 -4.05 7.52 2.21
N HIS A 10 -2.80 7.65 2.64
CA HIS A 10 -2.09 8.91 2.55
C HIS A 10 -1.88 9.31 1.08
N PRO A 11 -2.06 10.59 0.68
CA PRO A 11 -2.00 11.01 -0.73
C PRO A 11 -0.68 10.73 -1.44
N SER A 12 0.40 10.46 -0.71
CA SER A 12 1.71 10.07 -1.26
C SER A 12 1.89 8.57 -1.48
N VAL A 13 0.95 7.74 -1.04
CA VAL A 13 1.04 6.29 -1.15
C VAL A 13 0.67 5.87 -2.58
N ARG A 14 1.52 5.07 -3.22
CA ARG A 14 1.28 4.47 -4.53
C ARG A 14 1.66 3.00 -4.50
N ILE A 15 0.90 2.17 -5.19
CA ILE A 15 1.22 0.76 -5.40
C ILE A 15 1.67 0.61 -6.84
N VAL A 16 2.82 -0.02 -7.05
CA VAL A 16 3.39 -0.27 -8.38
C VAL A 16 3.60 -1.77 -8.54
N ALA A 17 2.82 -2.41 -9.40
CA ALA A 17 3.04 -3.77 -9.83
C ALA A 17 3.89 -3.77 -11.12
N SER A 18 4.94 -4.58 -11.16
CA SER A 18 5.84 -4.68 -12.30
C SER A 18 6.18 -6.13 -12.61
N ALA A 19 6.30 -6.44 -13.90
CA ALA A 19 6.83 -7.73 -14.37
C ALA A 19 8.35 -7.87 -14.14
N HIS A 20 9.02 -6.82 -13.66
CA HIS A 20 10.46 -6.77 -13.43
C HIS A 20 10.78 -6.57 -11.95
N PRO A 21 12.00 -6.92 -11.48
CA PRO A 21 12.43 -6.78 -10.10
C PRO A 21 12.79 -5.31 -9.76
N ILE A 22 11.80 -4.42 -9.83
CA ILE A 22 11.96 -2.97 -9.72
C ILE A 22 12.57 -2.51 -8.39
N LEU A 23 12.24 -3.16 -7.28
CA LEU A 23 12.81 -2.83 -5.97
C LEU A 23 14.28 -3.24 -5.90
N THR A 24 14.61 -4.41 -6.45
CA THR A 24 16.00 -4.89 -6.52
C THR A 24 16.84 -3.95 -7.38
N ILE A 25 16.34 -3.55 -8.55
CA ILE A 25 16.99 -2.57 -9.43
C ILE A 25 17.17 -1.24 -8.69
N HIS A 26 16.11 -0.75 -8.04
CA HIS A 26 16.14 0.51 -7.30
C HIS A 26 17.18 0.50 -6.18
N ARG A 27 17.20 -0.55 -5.35
CA ARG A 27 18.18 -0.74 -4.27
C ARG A 27 19.62 -0.84 -4.79
N ALA A 28 19.82 -1.42 -5.96
CA ALA A 28 21.14 -1.52 -6.59
C ALA A 28 21.69 -0.17 -7.09
N ASN A 29 20.84 0.82 -7.32
CA ASN A 29 21.20 2.13 -7.86
C ASN A 29 21.15 3.26 -6.83
N ARG A 30 21.10 2.95 -5.52
CA ARG A 30 21.16 3.97 -4.47
C ARG A 30 22.63 4.34 -4.16
N PRO A 31 22.91 5.63 -3.89
CA PRO A 31 24.28 6.16 -3.79
C PRO A 31 25.08 5.65 -2.57
N ASP A 32 24.41 4.99 -1.62
CA ASP A 32 24.95 4.51 -0.35
C ASP A 32 25.43 3.04 -0.38
N ARG A 33 25.44 2.38 -1.55
CA ARG A 33 25.95 1.00 -1.68
C ARG A 33 27.29 0.90 -2.40
N ALA A 34 28.19 0.12 -1.79
CA ALA A 34 29.38 -0.43 -2.44
C ALA A 34 28.97 -1.32 -3.63
N GLU A 35 29.83 -1.37 -4.65
CA GLU A 35 29.62 -2.04 -5.96
C GLU A 35 28.61 -3.18 -5.91
N VAL A 36 27.41 -2.90 -6.39
CA VAL A 36 26.36 -3.92 -6.49
C VAL A 36 26.67 -4.75 -7.73
N GLY A 37 26.88 -6.05 -7.57
CA GLY A 37 27.03 -6.99 -8.68
C GLY A 37 25.85 -6.92 -9.65
N ARG A 38 26.00 -7.54 -10.83
CA ARG A 38 25.00 -7.47 -11.91
C ARG A 38 23.61 -7.88 -11.42
N VAL A 39 22.64 -6.98 -11.52
CA VAL A 39 21.24 -7.25 -11.17
C VAL A 39 20.66 -8.29 -12.14
N ASN A 40 20.10 -9.38 -11.61
CA ASN A 40 19.37 -10.34 -12.43
C ASN A 40 18.01 -9.76 -12.82
N THR A 41 17.92 -9.20 -14.02
CA THR A 41 16.68 -8.61 -14.56
C THR A 41 15.64 -9.65 -14.98
N ALA A 42 16.01 -10.94 -15.04
CA ALA A 42 15.10 -12.05 -15.28
C ALA A 42 14.47 -12.62 -13.99
N ALA A 43 14.76 -12.03 -12.83
CA ALA A 43 14.07 -12.38 -11.60
C ALA A 43 12.57 -12.06 -11.69
N PRO A 44 11.71 -12.72 -10.88
CA PRO A 44 10.27 -12.48 -10.89
C PRO A 44 9.89 -11.01 -10.68
N GLY A 45 8.71 -10.66 -11.18
CA GLY A 45 8.10 -9.36 -10.97
C GLY A 45 7.88 -9.03 -9.50
N GLN A 46 7.78 -7.74 -9.20
CA GLN A 46 7.62 -7.22 -7.85
C GLN A 46 6.46 -6.24 -7.77
N THR A 47 5.73 -6.30 -6.66
CA THR A 47 4.78 -5.27 -6.25
C THR A 47 5.38 -4.47 -5.12
N VAL A 48 5.40 -3.14 -5.30
CA VAL A 48 6.10 -2.22 -4.40
C VAL A 48 5.12 -1.15 -3.92
N LEU A 49 5.12 -0.94 -2.61
CA LEU A 49 4.52 0.23 -1.98
C LEU A 49 5.54 1.37 -2.01
N VAL A 50 5.15 2.47 -2.63
CA VAL A 50 5.88 3.73 -2.60
C VAL A 50 5.18 4.64 -1.62
N SER A 51 5.89 5.09 -0.59
CA SER A 51 5.37 6.01 0.40
C SER A 51 6.35 7.16 0.63
N ARG A 52 5.85 8.23 1.28
CA ARG A 52 6.67 9.36 1.69
C ARG A 52 6.57 9.49 3.19
N LEU A 53 7.67 9.21 3.87
CA LEU A 53 7.79 9.41 5.31
C LEU A 53 8.64 10.67 5.52
N ALA A 54 8.00 11.73 6.02
CA ALA A 54 8.60 13.07 6.08
C ALA A 54 9.14 13.52 4.70
N ALA A 55 10.46 13.69 4.56
CA ALA A 55 11.09 14.13 3.31
C ALA A 55 11.50 12.96 2.39
N ASP A 56 11.55 11.73 2.91
CA ASP A 56 12.15 10.59 2.21
C ASP A 56 11.11 9.72 1.49
N VAL A 57 11.50 9.26 0.29
CA VAL A 57 10.72 8.31 -0.49
C VAL A 57 11.19 6.90 -0.15
N VAL A 58 10.28 6.12 0.44
CA VAL A 58 10.50 4.75 0.89
C VAL A 58 9.81 3.79 -0.09
N LEU A 59 10.51 2.72 -0.45
CA LEU A 59 10.00 1.67 -1.33
C LEU A 59 10.08 0.32 -0.59
N ASP A 60 8.93 -0.27 -0.34
CA ASP A 60 8.80 -1.57 0.34
C ASP A 60 8.16 -2.60 -0.59
N ALA A 61 8.70 -3.81 -0.61
CA ALA A 61 8.03 -4.93 -1.28
C ALA A 61 6.81 -5.32 -0.44
N ILE A 62 5.69 -5.54 -1.12
CA ILE A 62 4.45 -6.00 -0.47
C ILE A 62 3.94 -7.27 -1.14
N GLY A 63 3.28 -8.10 -0.35
CA GLY A 63 2.64 -9.32 -0.83
C GLY A 63 1.40 -9.02 -1.68
N HIS A 64 0.86 -10.06 -2.32
CA HIS A 64 -0.35 -9.95 -3.14
C HIS A 64 -1.57 -9.56 -2.28
N GLY A 65 -1.70 -10.14 -1.08
CA GLY A 65 -2.75 -9.80 -0.13
C GLY A 65 -2.72 -8.33 0.30
N ASP A 66 -1.55 -7.82 0.73
CA ASP A 66 -1.38 -6.41 1.08
C ASP A 66 -1.70 -5.48 -0.09
N ALA A 67 -1.24 -5.82 -1.29
CA ALA A 67 -1.51 -5.01 -2.47
C ALA A 67 -3.01 -4.91 -2.80
N ALA A 68 -3.74 -6.03 -2.72
CA ALA A 68 -5.19 -6.05 -2.94
C ALA A 68 -5.94 -5.30 -1.83
N PHE A 69 -5.58 -5.53 -0.57
CA PHE A 69 -6.12 -4.82 0.58
C PHE A 69 -5.96 -3.30 0.45
N LEU A 70 -4.73 -2.82 0.23
CA LEU A 70 -4.44 -1.40 0.10
C LEU A 70 -5.11 -0.79 -1.14
N ALA A 71 -5.18 -1.52 -2.25
CA ALA A 71 -5.91 -1.05 -3.44
C ALA A 71 -7.40 -0.85 -3.15
N ALA A 72 -8.03 -1.78 -2.42
CA ALA A 72 -9.43 -1.66 -2.02
C ALA A 72 -9.65 -0.49 -1.04
N VAL A 73 -8.74 -0.28 -0.08
CA VAL A 73 -8.76 0.91 0.79
C VAL A 73 -8.62 2.19 -0.03
N GLY A 74 -7.70 2.24 -0.99
CA GLY A 74 -7.53 3.38 -1.90
C GLY A 74 -8.77 3.68 -2.75
N ALA A 75 -9.58 2.66 -3.05
CA ALA A 75 -10.87 2.78 -3.72
C ALA A 75 -12.03 3.19 -2.78
N GLY A 76 -11.75 3.45 -1.49
CA GLY A 76 -12.74 3.86 -0.50
C GLY A 76 -13.69 2.75 -0.07
N ARG A 77 -13.28 1.48 -0.20
CA ARG A 77 -14.08 0.33 0.26
C ARG A 77 -14.12 0.27 1.80
N PRO A 78 -15.21 -0.23 2.39
CA PRO A 78 -15.25 -0.57 3.81
C PRO A 78 -14.11 -1.50 4.21
N LEU A 79 -13.58 -1.35 5.44
CA LEU A 79 -12.44 -2.12 5.93
C LEU A 79 -12.68 -3.64 5.83
N ALA A 80 -13.90 -4.09 6.12
CA ALA A 80 -14.27 -5.50 6.01
C ALA A 80 -14.19 -6.02 4.56
N ASP A 81 -14.65 -5.22 3.60
CA ASP A 81 -14.57 -5.57 2.18
C ASP A 81 -13.11 -5.57 1.71
N ALA A 82 -12.32 -4.56 2.10
CA ALA A 82 -10.91 -4.48 1.76
C ALA A 82 -10.12 -5.68 2.33
N ALA A 83 -10.40 -6.08 3.57
CA ALA A 83 -9.79 -7.25 4.18
C ALA A 83 -10.14 -8.53 3.42
N ALA A 84 -11.39 -8.66 2.95
CA ALA A 84 -11.80 -9.78 2.12
C ALA A 84 -11.05 -9.84 0.80
N GLU A 85 -10.83 -8.69 0.13
CA GLU A 85 -10.00 -8.63 -1.09
C GLU A 85 -8.56 -9.10 -0.83
N GLY A 86 -7.98 -8.73 0.32
CA GLY A 86 -6.66 -9.22 0.74
C GLY A 86 -6.62 -10.75 0.91
N CYS A 87 -7.57 -11.31 1.65
CA CYS A 87 -7.66 -12.77 1.86
C CYS A 87 -7.96 -13.54 0.56
N LEU A 88 -8.72 -12.96 -0.38
CA LEU A 88 -8.99 -13.57 -1.68
C LEU A 88 -7.74 -13.59 -2.57
N ALA A 89 -6.91 -12.55 -2.51
CA ALA A 89 -5.68 -12.46 -3.27
C ALA A 89 -4.58 -13.36 -2.71
N ASP A 90 -4.54 -13.56 -1.39
CA ASP A 90 -3.53 -14.36 -0.71
C ASP A 90 -4.12 -15.01 0.56
N PRO A 91 -4.26 -16.35 0.63
CA PRO A 91 -4.78 -17.04 1.81
C PRO A 91 -3.95 -16.83 3.08
N ASP A 92 -2.67 -16.50 2.95
CA ASP A 92 -1.76 -16.25 4.08
C ASP A 92 -1.82 -14.78 4.55
N PHE A 93 -2.66 -13.95 3.92
CA PHE A 93 -2.84 -12.54 4.33
C PHE A 93 -3.43 -12.43 5.74
N ASP A 94 -2.68 -11.75 6.61
CA ASP A 94 -3.11 -11.41 7.96
C ASP A 94 -3.42 -9.91 8.07
N LEU A 95 -4.72 -9.61 8.24
CA LEU A 95 -5.21 -8.24 8.39
C LEU A 95 -4.58 -7.51 9.59
N GLN A 96 -4.38 -8.20 10.71
CA GLN A 96 -3.85 -7.58 11.92
C GLN A 96 -2.38 -7.18 11.72
N VAL A 97 -1.60 -8.06 11.09
CA VAL A 97 -0.20 -7.77 10.73
C VAL A 97 -0.13 -6.60 9.74
N SER A 98 -0.95 -6.64 8.68
CA SER A 98 -1.01 -5.58 7.66
C SER A 98 -1.38 -4.22 8.27
N LEU A 99 -2.43 -4.17 9.10
CA LEU A 99 -2.85 -2.94 9.79
C LEU A 99 -1.75 -2.40 10.70
N THR A 100 -1.11 -3.26 11.49
CA THR A 100 -0.04 -2.85 12.42
C THR A 100 1.12 -2.21 11.65
N LEU A 101 1.55 -2.86 10.57
CA LEU A 101 2.62 -2.38 9.71
C LEU A 101 2.27 -1.00 9.11
N HIS A 102 1.11 -0.90 8.46
CA HIS A 102 0.72 0.30 7.73
C HIS A 102 0.36 1.49 8.62
N LEU A 103 -0.13 1.24 9.84
CA LEU A 103 -0.28 2.27 10.87
C LEU A 103 1.09 2.80 11.33
N ALA A 104 2.05 1.91 11.60
CA ALA A 104 3.40 2.31 12.01
C ALA A 104 4.14 3.10 10.90
N GLN A 105 3.88 2.77 9.64
CA GLN A 105 4.48 3.44 8.48
C GLN A 105 3.76 4.73 8.06
N GLY A 106 2.61 5.08 8.67
CA GLY A 106 1.83 6.25 8.28
C GLY A 106 1.18 6.13 6.89
N THR A 107 0.87 4.90 6.47
CA THR A 107 0.26 4.62 5.15
C THR A 107 -1.18 5.12 5.07
N PHE A 108 -1.87 5.25 6.21
CA PHE A 108 -3.22 5.81 6.30
C PHE A 108 -3.19 7.28 6.72
N ALA A 109 -4.06 8.11 6.13
CA ALA A 109 -4.22 9.52 6.48
C ALA A 109 -5.46 9.80 7.34
N GLY A 110 -6.29 8.79 7.60
CA GLY A 110 -7.42 8.92 8.52
C GLY A 110 -8.58 7.98 8.23
N ILE A 111 -9.70 8.28 8.86
CA ILE A 111 -10.97 7.59 8.69
C ILE A 111 -11.86 8.47 7.80
N ALA A 112 -12.35 7.93 6.69
CA ALA A 112 -13.29 8.63 5.84
C ALA A 112 -14.68 8.54 6.49
N SER A 113 -15.12 9.63 7.12
CA SER A 113 -16.54 9.82 7.38
C SER A 113 -17.22 10.09 6.04
N ARG A 114 -18.37 9.45 5.78
CA ARG A 114 -19.20 9.74 4.60
C ARG A 114 -19.30 11.27 4.44
N PRO A 115 -19.07 11.85 3.24
CA PRO A 115 -19.16 13.29 3.10
C PRO A 115 -20.54 13.71 3.59
N ARG A 116 -20.59 14.59 4.60
CA ARG A 116 -21.82 15.31 4.94
C ARG A 116 -22.24 15.95 3.62
N LEU A 117 -23.40 15.55 3.10
CA LEU A 117 -24.05 16.26 2.01
C LEU A 117 -24.03 17.73 2.42
N GLN A 118 -23.30 18.53 1.65
CA GLN A 118 -23.25 19.96 1.81
C GLN A 118 -24.68 20.42 1.57
N ASP A 119 -25.37 20.90 2.61
CA ASP A 119 -26.68 21.53 2.43
C ASP A 119 -26.48 22.65 1.39
N PRO A 120 -27.31 22.71 0.33
CA PRO A 120 -27.26 23.85 -0.58
C PRO A 120 -27.48 25.10 0.26
N SER A 121 -26.50 26.01 0.28
CA SER A 121 -26.70 27.32 0.87
C SER A 121 -27.85 28.02 0.13
N PRO A 122 -28.68 28.80 0.88
CA PRO A 122 -29.92 29.38 0.38
C PRO A 122 -29.73 30.38 -0.76
#